data_AF-A0A1E3R9T9-F1
#
_entry.id   AF-A0A1E3R9T9-F1
#
_cell.length_a   1.000
_cell.length_b   1.000
_cell.length_c   1.000
_cell.angle_alpha   90.00
_cell.angle_beta   90.00
_cell.angle_gamma   90.00
#
_symmetry.space_group_name_H-M   'P 1'
#
loop_
_entity.id
_entity.type
_entity.pdbx_description
1 polymer ?
#
loop_
_entity_poly.entity_id
_entity_poly.type
_entity_poly.pdbx_seq_one_letter_code
_entity_poly.pdbx_strand_id
1 'polypeptide(L)'
;MSTYRFNRSVALSYTDEHARVVLAGEAAHVFPPFGGGRGLNSGVPDAVFAVDAIAAALSDPTSAIRLVRAAADERRQAGIANRDAASSALLHMEAATWFRRAKQRLAAVLAPRIRYLGEWLDRGPMGPNQPVSTQSRF
;
A
#
# COMPACT_ATOMS: atom_id res chain seq x y z
N MET A 1 -17.90 -16.68 -15.37
CA MET A 1 -16.49 -16.77 -14.91
C MET A 1 -15.83 -15.43 -15.22
N SER A 2 -15.14 -14.80 -14.28
CA SER A 2 -14.44 -13.52 -14.48
C SER A 2 -12.91 -13.71 -14.36
N THR A 3 -12.15 -12.83 -15.01
CA THR A 3 -10.68 -12.84 -14.98
C THR A 3 -10.20 -11.55 -14.33
N TYR A 4 -9.34 -11.65 -13.31
CA TYR A 4 -8.74 -10.51 -12.64
C TYR A 4 -7.32 -10.26 -13.17
N ARG A 5 -7.08 -9.04 -13.68
CA ARG A 5 -5.75 -8.54 -14.04
C ARG A 5 -5.38 -7.47 -13.04
N PHE A 6 -4.25 -7.63 -12.35
CA PHE A 6 -3.76 -6.64 -11.41
C PHE A 6 -2.67 -5.78 -12.06
N ASN A 7 -2.54 -4.57 -11.55
CA ASN A 7 -1.43 -3.68 -11.85
C ASN A 7 -0.75 -3.25 -10.54
N ARG A 8 0.39 -2.57 -10.66
CA ARG A 8 1.11 -1.98 -9.55
C ARG A 8 1.37 -0.52 -9.85
N SER A 9 0.44 0.35 -9.49
CA SER A 9 0.47 1.76 -9.85
C SER A 9 -0.07 2.64 -8.72
N VAL A 10 0.46 3.85 -8.64
CA VAL A 10 -0.01 4.91 -7.74
C VAL A 10 -0.09 6.18 -8.57
N ALA A 11 -1.19 6.92 -8.46
CA ALA A 11 -1.38 8.18 -9.16
C ALA A 11 -0.29 9.21 -8.79
N LEU A 12 0.05 10.08 -9.74
CA LEU A 12 1.05 11.13 -9.51
C LEU A 12 0.60 12.14 -8.45
N SER A 13 -0.69 12.40 -8.35
CA SER A 13 -1.32 13.22 -7.31
C SER A 13 -2.66 12.58 -6.91
N TYR A 14 -3.08 12.77 -5.66
CA TYR A 14 -4.40 12.33 -5.17
C TYR A 14 -5.43 13.46 -5.21
N THR A 15 -5.04 14.64 -5.71
CA THR A 15 -5.95 15.75 -5.92
C THR A 15 -5.56 16.56 -7.16
N ASP A 16 -6.51 17.29 -7.73
CA ASP A 16 -6.25 18.23 -8.81
C ASP A 16 -5.53 19.50 -8.32
N GLU A 17 -5.09 20.34 -9.25
CA GLU A 17 -4.36 21.57 -8.93
C GLU A 17 -5.18 22.54 -8.06
N HIS A 18 -6.51 22.52 -8.17
CA HIS A 18 -7.39 23.42 -7.41
C HIS A 18 -7.92 22.80 -6.11
N ALA A 19 -7.53 21.57 -5.78
CA ALA A 19 -7.99 20.84 -4.60
C ALA A 19 -9.53 20.74 -4.51
N ARG A 20 -10.17 20.49 -5.66
CA ARG A 20 -11.62 20.31 -5.83
C ARG A 20 -12.01 18.87 -6.15
N VAL A 21 -11.05 18.06 -6.57
CA VAL A 21 -11.22 16.63 -6.87
C VAL A 21 -10.23 15.85 -6.03
N VAL A 22 -10.68 14.78 -5.38
CA VAL A 22 -9.83 13.88 -4.59
C VAL A 22 -9.98 12.46 -5.10
N LEU A 23 -8.87 11.73 -5.21
CA LEU A 23 -8.83 10.32 -5.57
C LEU A 23 -8.69 9.47 -4.30
N ALA A 24 -9.41 8.35 -4.24
CA ALA A 24 -9.34 7.39 -3.15
C ALA A 24 -9.45 5.96 -3.67
N GLY A 25 -8.84 5.00 -2.94
CA GLY A 25 -8.90 3.58 -3.30
C GLY A 25 -8.35 3.29 -4.69
N GLU A 26 -9.03 2.43 -5.46
CA GLU A 26 -8.54 1.97 -6.77
C GLU A 26 -8.40 3.09 -7.83
N ALA A 27 -9.09 4.22 -7.65
CA ALA A 27 -8.90 5.39 -8.51
C ALA A 27 -7.54 6.08 -8.28
N ALA A 28 -6.95 5.90 -7.09
CA ALA A 28 -5.71 6.53 -6.67
C ALA A 28 -4.52 5.57 -6.71
N HIS A 29 -4.74 4.28 -6.49
CA HIS A 29 -3.71 3.26 -6.48
C HIS A 29 -4.25 1.86 -6.76
N VAL A 30 -3.43 1.02 -7.37
CA VAL A 30 -3.74 -0.41 -7.57
C VAL A 30 -2.53 -1.20 -7.12
N PHE A 31 -2.76 -2.19 -6.26
CA PHE A 31 -1.71 -3.05 -5.72
C PHE A 31 -1.88 -4.49 -6.21
N PRO A 32 -0.78 -5.26 -6.32
CA PRO A 32 -0.88 -6.70 -6.43
C PRO A 32 -1.73 -7.29 -5.28
N PRO A 33 -2.46 -8.40 -5.50
CA PRO A 33 -3.30 -9.02 -4.47
C PRO A 33 -2.50 -9.71 -3.34
N PHE A 34 -1.18 -9.65 -3.42
CA PHE A 34 -0.24 -10.26 -2.47
C PHE A 34 0.21 -9.24 -1.43
N GLY A 35 0.53 -9.69 -0.22
CA GLY A 35 0.88 -8.79 0.89
C GLY A 35 -0.29 -8.37 1.78
N GLY A 36 -1.35 -9.20 1.88
CA GLY A 36 -2.39 -9.05 2.92
C GLY A 36 -3.59 -8.17 2.57
N GLY A 37 -4.06 -8.17 1.32
CA GLY A 37 -5.33 -7.51 0.96
C GLY A 37 -5.31 -5.97 1.04
N ARG A 38 -4.14 -5.36 0.76
CA ARG A 38 -3.90 -3.92 0.98
C ARG A 38 -4.74 -2.98 0.13
N GLY A 39 -5.29 -3.42 -1.01
CA GLY A 39 -6.10 -2.56 -1.89
C GLY A 39 -7.32 -2.00 -1.15
N LEU A 40 -8.19 -2.88 -0.67
CA LEU A 40 -9.37 -2.49 0.13
C LEU A 40 -8.96 -1.82 1.45
N ASN A 41 -7.99 -2.41 2.15
CA ASN A 41 -7.54 -1.91 3.46
C ASN A 41 -6.94 -0.49 3.40
N SER A 42 -6.32 -0.12 2.28
CA SER A 42 -5.78 1.23 2.07
C SER A 42 -6.83 2.21 1.57
N GLY A 43 -7.87 1.74 0.86
CA GLY A 43 -8.94 2.60 0.34
C GLY A 43 -9.83 3.20 1.41
N VAL A 44 -10.10 2.48 2.51
CA VAL A 44 -10.90 3.00 3.63
C VAL A 44 -10.24 4.22 4.29
N PRO A 45 -8.95 4.17 4.69
CA PRO A 45 -8.23 5.35 5.16
C PRO A 45 -8.20 6.50 4.16
N ASP A 46 -8.09 6.23 2.85
CA ASP A 46 -8.14 7.31 1.85
C ASP A 46 -9.45 8.07 1.90
N ALA A 47 -10.58 7.35 1.99
CA ALA A 47 -11.91 7.95 2.09
C ALA A 47 -12.07 8.74 3.40
N VAL A 48 -11.60 8.20 4.53
CA VAL A 48 -11.68 8.88 5.83
C VAL A 48 -10.90 10.19 5.81
N PHE A 49 -9.65 10.18 5.33
CA PHE A 49 -8.84 11.39 5.22
C PHE A 49 -9.45 12.42 4.26
N ALA A 50 -10.03 11.96 3.14
CA ALA A 50 -10.72 12.84 2.21
C ALA A 50 -11.94 13.52 2.86
N VAL A 51 -12.77 12.76 3.59
CA VAL A 51 -13.95 13.30 4.28
C VAL A 51 -13.55 14.30 5.35
N ASP A 52 -12.55 13.98 6.18
CA ASP A 52 -12.07 14.87 7.23
C ASP A 52 -11.52 16.18 6.65
N ALA A 53 -10.74 16.09 5.57
CA ALA A 53 -10.19 17.25 4.89
C ALA A 53 -11.26 18.12 4.22
N ILE A 54 -12.28 17.51 3.60
CA ILE A 54 -13.40 18.22 2.99
C ILE A 54 -14.21 18.94 4.08
N ALA A 55 -14.52 18.28 5.20
CA ALA A 55 -15.25 18.89 6.32
C ALA A 55 -14.49 20.09 6.91
N ALA A 56 -13.16 19.95 7.10
CA ALA A 56 -12.31 21.03 7.56
C ALA A 56 -12.24 22.19 6.55
N ALA A 57 -12.14 21.88 5.25
CA ALA A 57 -12.11 22.88 4.17
C ALA A 57 -13.42 23.65 4.02
N LEU A 58 -14.56 23.01 4.28
CA LEU A 58 -15.87 23.69 4.30
C LEU A 58 -16.01 24.61 5.51
N SER A 59 -15.39 24.25 6.64
CA SER A 59 -15.41 25.04 7.88
C SER A 59 -14.43 26.22 7.84
N ASP A 60 -13.31 26.08 7.15
CA ASP A 60 -12.34 27.16 6.88
C ASP A 60 -12.01 27.24 5.38
N PRO A 61 -12.82 27.99 4.61
CA PRO A 61 -12.59 28.17 3.17
C PRO A 61 -11.23 28.80 2.84
N THR A 62 -10.63 29.57 3.75
CA THR A 62 -9.33 30.22 3.51
C THR A 62 -8.17 29.22 3.55
N SER A 63 -8.33 28.12 4.29
CA SER A 63 -7.34 27.03 4.37
C SER A 63 -7.69 25.83 3.49
N ALA A 64 -8.84 25.83 2.79
CA ALA A 64 -9.39 24.69 2.06
C ALA A 64 -8.37 23.97 1.16
N ILE A 65 -7.68 24.70 0.29
CA ILE A 65 -6.69 24.11 -0.64
C ILE A 65 -5.56 23.42 0.12
N ARG A 66 -5.07 24.03 1.20
CA ARG A 66 -3.97 23.45 2.00
C ARG A 66 -4.41 22.17 2.70
N LEU A 67 -5.61 22.18 3.30
CA LEU A 67 -6.15 21.04 4.05
C LEU A 67 -6.35 19.81 3.16
N VAL A 68 -6.96 20.00 1.99
CA VAL A 68 -7.20 18.93 1.02
C VAL A 68 -5.87 18.41 0.44
N ARG A 69 -4.93 19.29 0.09
CA ARG A 69 -3.60 18.86 -0.40
C ARG A 69 -2.82 18.08 0.65
N ALA A 70 -2.81 18.54 1.90
CA ALA A 70 -2.11 17.84 2.98
C ALA A 70 -2.65 16.43 3.18
N ALA A 71 -3.98 16.25 3.17
CA ALA A 71 -4.58 14.92 3.23
C ALA A 71 -4.24 14.06 2.00
N ALA A 72 -4.33 14.63 0.79
CA ALA A 72 -3.97 13.94 -0.45
C ALA A 72 -2.50 13.48 -0.47
N ASP A 73 -1.57 14.32 -0.01
CA ASP A 73 -0.14 14.01 0.03
C ASP A 73 0.17 12.91 1.05
N GLU A 74 -0.42 12.97 2.25
CA GLU A 74 -0.31 11.93 3.27
C GLU A 74 -0.81 10.57 2.72
N ARG A 75 -1.97 10.57 2.07
CA ARG A 75 -2.54 9.35 1.49
C ARG A 75 -1.73 8.82 0.31
N ARG A 76 -1.14 9.69 -0.49
CA ARG A 76 -0.24 9.28 -1.58
C ARG A 76 1.03 8.62 -1.05
N GLN A 77 1.65 9.18 0.00
CA GLN A 77 2.82 8.57 0.63
C GLN A 77 2.48 7.16 1.15
N ALA A 78 1.31 7.02 1.78
CA ALA A 78 0.82 5.72 2.21
C ALA A 78 0.59 4.75 1.02
N GLY A 79 0.00 5.24 -0.07
CA GLY A 79 -0.19 4.46 -1.29
C GLY A 79 1.12 3.94 -1.88
N ILE A 80 2.18 4.76 -1.91
CA ILE A 80 3.52 4.35 -2.36
C ILE A 80 4.09 3.25 -1.47
N ALA A 81 4.05 3.43 -0.16
CA ALA A 81 4.58 2.44 0.76
C ALA A 81 3.80 1.11 0.72
N ASN A 82 2.46 1.15 0.57
CA ASN A 82 1.64 -0.04 0.36
C ASN A 82 1.96 -0.75 -0.96
N ARG A 83 2.14 0.01 -2.06
CA ARG A 83 2.57 -0.53 -3.36
C ARG A 83 3.90 -1.25 -3.24
N ASP A 84 4.88 -0.65 -2.56
CA ASP A 84 6.22 -1.20 -2.44
C ASP A 84 6.25 -2.43 -1.52
N ALA A 85 5.43 -2.44 -0.46
CA ALA A 85 5.20 -3.60 0.39
C ALA A 85 4.61 -4.79 -0.40
N ALA A 86 3.53 -4.55 -1.16
CA ALA A 86 2.89 -5.57 -1.99
C ALA A 86 3.81 -6.06 -3.11
N SER A 87 4.64 -5.16 -3.66
CA SER A 87 5.69 -5.51 -4.63
C SER A 87 6.71 -6.48 -4.07
N SER A 88 7.17 -6.22 -2.85
CA SER A 88 8.18 -7.05 -2.20
C SER A 88 7.64 -8.47 -1.99
N ALA A 89 6.37 -8.58 -1.58
CA ALA A 89 5.68 -9.86 -1.45
C ALA A 89 5.61 -10.61 -2.80
N LEU A 90 5.18 -9.94 -3.88
CA LEU A 90 5.14 -10.53 -5.22
C LEU A 90 6.54 -11.02 -5.65
N LEU A 91 7.56 -10.18 -5.48
CA LEU A 91 8.95 -10.50 -5.82
C LEU A 91 9.53 -11.66 -5.00
N HIS A 92 9.05 -11.86 -3.77
CA HIS A 92 9.36 -13.02 -2.96
C HIS A 92 8.69 -14.27 -3.53
N MET A 93 7.41 -14.18 -3.89
CA MET A 93 6.63 -15.31 -4.43
C MET A 93 7.11 -15.76 -5.82
N GLU A 94 7.39 -14.82 -6.72
CA GLU A 94 7.87 -15.13 -8.08
C GLU A 94 9.24 -15.80 -8.06
N ALA A 95 10.09 -15.44 -7.09
CA ALA A 95 11.47 -15.89 -6.98
C ALA A 95 12.18 -15.93 -8.35
N ALA A 96 11.99 -14.89 -9.18
CA ALA A 96 12.24 -14.95 -10.62
C ALA A 96 13.70 -15.32 -10.99
N THR A 97 14.66 -15.03 -10.12
CA THR A 97 16.08 -15.32 -10.32
C THR A 97 16.52 -16.64 -9.67
N TRP A 98 17.48 -17.32 -10.29
CA TRP A 98 18.03 -18.58 -9.78
C TRP A 98 18.62 -18.42 -8.37
N PHE A 99 19.26 -17.28 -8.07
CA PHE A 99 19.82 -16.99 -6.76
C PHE A 99 18.74 -16.91 -5.67
N ARG A 100 17.59 -16.26 -5.96
CA ARG A 100 16.47 -16.18 -5.02
C ARG A 100 15.86 -17.56 -4.75
N ARG A 101 15.71 -18.39 -5.79
CA ARG A 101 15.27 -19.79 -5.64
C ARG A 101 16.23 -20.61 -4.79
N ALA A 102 17.54 -20.47 -5.03
CA ALA A 102 18.56 -21.15 -4.23
C ALA A 102 18.50 -20.74 -2.75
N LYS A 103 18.38 -19.42 -2.47
CA LYS A 103 18.23 -18.90 -1.11
C LYS A 103 16.98 -19.44 -0.41
N GLN A 104 15.83 -19.45 -1.10
CA GLN A 104 14.58 -20.01 -0.53
C GLN A 104 14.68 -21.51 -0.26
N ARG A 105 15.27 -22.28 -1.19
CA ARG A 105 15.49 -23.73 -0.99
C ARG A 105 16.39 -24.02 0.19
N LEU A 106 17.52 -23.29 0.31
CA LEU A 106 18.41 -23.45 1.45
C LEU A 106 17.71 -23.07 2.76
N ALA A 107 16.97 -21.97 2.76
CA ALA A 107 16.17 -21.58 3.92
C ALA A 107 15.17 -22.66 4.31
N ALA A 108 14.50 -23.31 3.35
CA ALA A 108 13.53 -24.36 3.61
C ALA A 108 14.18 -25.62 4.20
N VAL A 109 15.36 -26.00 3.70
CA VAL A 109 16.14 -27.14 4.22
C VAL A 109 16.60 -26.89 5.66
N LEU A 110 16.94 -25.64 5.99
CA LEU A 110 17.43 -25.26 7.31
C LEU A 110 16.33 -24.86 8.30
N ALA A 111 15.12 -24.56 7.83
CA ALA A 111 13.98 -24.12 8.64
C ALA A 111 13.64 -25.05 9.84
N PRO A 112 13.73 -26.39 9.74
CA PRO A 112 13.49 -27.27 10.88
C PRO A 112 14.45 -27.05 12.06
N ARG A 113 15.64 -26.48 11.79
CA ARG A 113 16.67 -26.21 12.81
C ARG A 113 16.80 -24.74 13.16
N ILE A 114 16.46 -23.85 12.24
CA ILE A 114 16.59 -22.40 12.39
C ILE A 114 15.23 -21.76 12.17
N ARG A 115 14.50 -21.54 13.27
CA ARG A 115 13.14 -20.97 13.29
C ARG A 115 13.03 -19.67 12.48
N TYR A 116 14.02 -18.79 12.59
CA TYR A 116 14.08 -17.52 11.87
C TYR A 116 13.96 -17.69 10.34
N LEU A 117 14.52 -18.77 9.76
CA LEU A 117 14.45 -19.02 8.33
C LEU A 117 13.05 -19.48 7.89
N GLY A 118 12.37 -20.28 8.72
CA GLY A 118 10.96 -20.62 8.52
C GLY A 118 10.07 -19.38 8.59
N GLU A 119 10.25 -18.55 9.63
CA GLU A 119 9.52 -17.29 9.76
C GLU A 119 9.76 -16.32 8.59
N TRP A 120 10.99 -16.27 8.06
CA TRP A 120 11.31 -15.46 6.89
C TRP A 120 10.61 -15.95 5.62
N LEU A 121 10.52 -17.28 5.42
CA LEU A 121 9.78 -17.87 4.31
C LEU A 121 8.28 -17.60 4.42
N ASP A 122 7.71 -17.74 5.62
CA ASP A 122 6.28 -17.57 5.86
C ASP A 122 5.83 -16.10 5.77
N ARG A 123 6.67 -15.16 6.23
CA ARG A 123 6.34 -13.73 6.20
C ARG A 123 6.55 -13.08 4.84
N GLY A 124 7.38 -13.66 3.98
CA GLY A 124 7.70 -13.11 2.66
C GLY A 124 6.45 -12.72 1.85
N PRO A 125 5.46 -13.61 1.69
CA PRO A 125 4.20 -13.33 1.00
C PRO A 125 3.30 -12.28 1.64
N MET A 126 3.51 -11.94 2.92
CA MET A 126 2.70 -10.95 3.65
C MET A 126 3.25 -9.53 3.53
N GLY A 127 4.51 -9.37 3.11
CA GLY A 127 5.19 -8.08 3.05
C GLY A 127 5.47 -7.48 4.43
N PRO A 128 6.07 -6.28 4.50
CA PRO A 128 6.39 -5.62 5.76
C PRO A 128 5.15 -5.17 6.55
N ASN A 129 5.20 -5.30 7.87
CA ASN A 129 4.08 -4.99 8.80
C ASN A 129 4.19 -3.60 9.48
N GLN A 130 5.00 -2.69 8.94
CA GLN A 130 5.13 -1.36 9.54
C GLN A 130 3.90 -0.49 9.20
N PRO A 131 3.40 0.29 10.17
CA PRO A 131 2.33 1.24 9.91
C PRO A 131 2.78 2.24 8.86
N VAL A 132 1.92 2.42 7.87
CA VAL A 132 2.23 3.15 6.64
C VAL A 132 2.02 4.66 6.82
N SER A 133 1.25 5.04 7.84
CA SER A 133 1.00 6.41 8.24
C SER A 133 0.87 6.45 9.76
N THR A 134 1.51 7.42 10.40
CA THR A 134 1.39 7.69 11.83
C THR A 134 0.07 8.39 12.18
N GLN A 135 -0.60 8.96 11.18
CA GLN A 135 -1.88 9.66 11.33
C GLN A 135 -3.09 8.75 11.05
N SER A 136 -2.87 7.61 10.39
CA SER A 136 -3.93 6.64 10.11
C SER A 136 -4.42 5.97 11.39
N ARG A 137 -5.74 5.97 11.59
CA ARG A 137 -6.42 5.19 12.66
C ARG A 137 -6.55 3.70 12.31
N PHE A 138 -5.99 3.28 11.18
CA PHE A 138 -6.06 1.95 10.59
C PHE A 138 -4.68 1.47 10.14
#